data_AF-A0A918RRN2-F1
#
_entry.id   AF-A0A918RRN2-F1
#
_cell.length_a   1.000
_cell.length_b   1.000
_cell.length_c   1.000
_cell.angle_alpha   90.00
_cell.angle_beta   90.00
_cell.angle_gamma   90.00
#
_symmetry.space_group_name_H-M   'P 1'
#
loop_
_entity.id
_entity.type
_entity.pdbx_description
1 polymer ?
#
loop_
_entity_poly.entity_id
_entity_poly.type
_entity_poly.pdbx_seq_one_letter_code
_entity_poly.pdbx_strand_id
1 'polypeptide(L)' 'MEVRRSRYHDALDNHSPYTPSVGSGRAVVLRDGRAFDAVWQRTTAAQGTRFMSPDGSPLTFARGQIWVMLAPA' A
#
# COMPACT_ATOMS: atom_id res chain seq x y z
N MET A 1 3.97 -1.85 -6.68
CA MET A 1 3.54 -0.49 -7.07
C MET A 1 4.76 0.23 -7.59
N GLU A 2 4.63 0.90 -8.74
CA GLU A 2 5.73 1.65 -9.34
C GLU A 2 5.64 3.13 -8.92
N VAL A 3 6.76 3.68 -8.42
CA VAL A 3 6.87 5.11 -8.08
C VAL A 3 7.05 5.91 -9.36
N ARG A 4 6.32 7.01 -9.51
CA ARG A 4 6.31 7.82 -10.74
C ARG A 4 6.73 9.26 -10.46
N ARG A 5 7.18 9.98 -11.49
CA ARG A 5 7.39 11.43 -11.42
C ARG A 5 6.03 12.11 -11.17
N SER A 6 5.92 12.92 -10.12
CA SER A 6 4.70 13.71 -9.89
C SER A 6 4.71 14.99 -10.73
N ARG A 7 3.57 15.68 -10.81
CA ARG A 7 3.50 17.04 -11.38
C ARG A 7 4.12 18.12 -10.48
N TYR A 8 4.37 17.79 -9.21
CA TYR A 8 4.90 18.72 -8.22
C TYR A 8 6.43 18.66 -8.24
N HIS A 9 7.04 19.83 -8.28
CA HIS A 9 8.49 20.01 -8.34
C HIS A 9 8.88 21.29 -7.60
N ASP A 10 10.13 21.36 -7.15
CA ASP A 10 10.70 22.56 -6.57
C ASP A 10 11.16 23.55 -7.67
N ALA A 11 11.69 24.70 -7.26
CA ALA A 11 12.17 25.74 -8.18
C ALA A 11 13.40 25.31 -9.01
N LEU A 12 14.04 24.19 -8.67
CA LEU A 12 15.20 23.63 -9.36
C LEU A 12 14.81 22.42 -10.24
N ASP A 13 13.52 22.19 -10.48
CA ASP A 13 12.95 21.06 -11.23
C ASP A 13 13.18 19.68 -10.57
N ASN A 14 13.42 19.62 -9.26
CA ASN A 14 13.41 18.33 -8.55
C ASN A 14 11.98 17.91 -8.26
N HIS A 15 11.57 16.76 -8.80
CA HIS A 15 10.21 16.26 -8.65
C HIS A 15 9.99 15.55 -7.32
N SER A 16 8.88 15.87 -6.66
CA SER A 16 8.38 15.04 -5.57
C SER A 16 7.96 13.67 -6.12
N PRO A 17 8.28 12.55 -5.44
CA PRO A 17 7.85 11.23 -5.88
C PRO A 17 6.33 11.10 -5.76
N TYR A 18 5.70 10.53 -6.79
CA TYR A 18 4.30 10.13 -6.74
C TYR A 18 4.19 8.63 -6.51
N THR A 19 3.44 8.27 -5.48
CA THR A 19 3.30 6.89 -5.01
C THR A 19 1.82 6.48 -5.15
N PRO A 20 1.41 5.84 -6.27
CA PRO A 20 0.01 5.57 -6.56
C PRO A 20 -0.60 4.56 -5.57
N SER A 21 -1.52 5.00 -4.73
CA SER A 21 -2.14 4.15 -3.69
C SER A 21 -3.52 3.60 -4.06
N VAL A 22 -4.07 3.94 -5.24
CA VAL A 22 -5.29 3.36 -5.82
C VAL A 22 -4.86 2.30 -6.83
N GLY A 23 -5.47 1.11 -6.75
CA GLY A 23 -5.11 -0.05 -7.56
C GLY A 23 -5.05 -1.32 -6.72
N SER A 24 -4.16 -2.23 -7.10
CA SER A 24 -3.89 -3.47 -6.38
C SER A 24 -2.42 -3.86 -6.49
N GLY A 25 -1.99 -4.79 -5.63
CA GLY A 25 -0.64 -5.34 -5.69
C GLY A 25 -0.32 -6.29 -4.55
N ARG A 26 0.91 -6.80 -4.54
CA ARG A 26 1.41 -7.63 -3.43
C ARG A 26 1.61 -6.78 -2.17
N ALA A 27 1.39 -7.38 -1.02
CA ALA A 27 1.66 -6.84 0.30
C ALA A 27 2.15 -7.95 1.24
N VAL A 28 2.72 -7.55 2.36
CA VAL A 28 2.98 -8.42 3.50
C VAL A 28 2.30 -7.79 4.71
N VAL A 29 1.47 -8.55 5.41
CA VAL A 29 0.89 -8.13 6.68
C VAL A 29 1.75 -8.67 7.80
N LEU A 30 2.27 -7.78 8.64
CA LEU A 30 3.04 -8.13 9.83
C LEU A 30 2.14 -8.00 11.06
N ARG A 31 1.94 -9.10 11.78
CA ARG A 31 1.18 -9.12 13.04
C ARG A 31 1.61 -10.31 13.90
N ASP A 32 1.48 -10.19 15.21
CA ASP A 32 1.72 -11.27 16.17
C ASP A 32 3.11 -11.93 16.01
N GLY A 33 4.13 -11.13 15.64
CA GLY A 33 5.49 -11.62 15.37
C GLY A 33 5.64 -12.45 14.09
N ARG A 34 4.66 -12.42 13.18
CA ARG A 34 4.61 -13.23 11.95
C ARG A 34 4.37 -12.38 10.71
N ALA A 35 4.81 -12.90 9.56
CA ALA A 35 4.55 -12.35 8.24
C ALA A 35 3.50 -13.18 7.51
N PHE A 36 2.56 -12.50 6.86
CA PHE A 36 1.51 -13.10 6.06
C PHE A 36 1.53 -12.48 4.66
N ASP A 37 1.71 -13.31 3.63
CA ASP A 37 1.59 -12.87 2.24
C ASP A 37 0.17 -12.37 1.97
N ALA A 38 0.07 -11.30 1.20
CA ALA A 38 -1.19 -10.65 0.93
C ALA A 38 -1.24 -10.03 -0.46
N VAL A 39 -2.46 -9.80 -0.92
CA VAL A 39 -2.81 -8.88 -2.01
C VAL A 39 -3.57 -7.72 -1.39
N TRP A 40 -3.12 -6.49 -1.67
CA TRP A 40 -3.88 -5.30 -1.34
C TRP A 40 -4.73 -4.85 -2.53
N GLN A 41 -5.88 -4.25 -2.24
CA GLN A 41 -6.74 -3.63 -3.23
C GLN A 41 -7.41 -2.38 -2.67
N ARG A 42 -7.30 -1.28 -3.40
CA ARG A 42 -8.00 -0.01 -3.14
C ARG A 42 -8.63 0.47 -4.44
N THR A 43 -9.94 0.34 -4.56
CA THR A 43 -10.66 0.57 -5.83
C THR A 43 -10.75 2.04 -6.22
N THR A 44 -10.92 2.94 -5.25
CA THR A 44 -10.95 4.38 -5.48
C THR A 44 -10.26 5.12 -4.32
N ALA A 45 -9.95 6.41 -4.51
CA ALA A 45 -9.35 7.23 -3.47
C ALA A 45 -10.25 7.37 -2.22
N ALA A 46 -11.58 7.34 -2.40
CA ALA A 46 -12.55 7.44 -1.30
C ALA A 46 -12.80 6.11 -0.57
N GLN A 47 -12.33 4.99 -1.11
CA GLN A 47 -12.52 3.67 -0.54
C GLN A 47 -11.31 3.24 0.30
N GLY A 48 -11.58 2.43 1.31
CA GLY A 48 -10.55 1.79 2.13
C GLY A 48 -9.72 0.78 1.34
N THR A 49 -8.55 0.43 1.89
CA THR A 49 -7.68 -0.60 1.33
C THR A 49 -8.03 -1.95 1.97
N ARG A 50 -8.32 -2.96 1.14
CA ARG A 50 -8.54 -4.34 1.57
C ARG A 50 -7.23 -5.12 1.46
N PHE A 51 -6.97 -6.01 2.41
CA PHE A 51 -5.85 -6.95 2.40
C PHE A 51 -6.44 -8.36 2.43
N MET A 52 -6.07 -9.17 1.46
CA MET A 52 -6.55 -10.53 1.28
C MET A 52 -5.35 -11.46 1.23
N SER A 53 -5.48 -12.68 1.73
CA SER A 53 -4.47 -13.71 1.51
C SER A 53 -4.44 -14.11 0.02
N PRO A 54 -3.46 -14.91 -0.44
CA PRO A 54 -3.41 -15.41 -1.81
C PRO A 54 -4.62 -16.26 -2.21
N ASP A 55 -5.33 -16.86 -1.25
CA ASP A 55 -6.55 -17.65 -1.50
C ASP A 55 -7.84 -16.79 -1.57
N GLY A 56 -7.72 -15.48 -1.36
CA GLY A 56 -8.83 -14.53 -1.43
C GLY A 56 -9.55 -14.30 -0.10
N SER A 57 -9.19 -15.01 0.98
CA SER A 57 -9.76 -14.74 2.30
C SER A 57 -9.28 -13.40 2.86
N PRO A 58 -10.15 -12.62 3.55
CA PRO A 58 -9.73 -11.37 4.17
C PRO A 58 -8.68 -11.59 5.26
N LEU A 59 -7.62 -10.79 5.25
CA LEU A 59 -6.68 -10.72 6.37
C LEU A 59 -7.12 -9.64 7.37
N THR A 60 -6.96 -9.95 8.66
CA THR A 60 -7.28 -9.02 9.75
C THR A 60 -6.01 -8.40 10.33
N PHE A 61 -6.14 -7.22 10.94
CA PHE A 61 -5.07 -6.61 11.72
C PHE A 61 -5.25 -6.93 13.20
N ALA A 62 -4.14 -6.87 13.96
CA ALA A 62 -4.23 -6.84 15.41
C ALA A 62 -5.01 -5.59 15.87
N ARG A 63 -5.70 -5.67 17.00
CA ARG A 63 -6.40 -4.51 17.57
C ARG A 63 -5.39 -3.45 18.00
N GLY A 64 -5.60 -2.20 17.60
CA GLY A 64 -4.77 -1.06 18.00
C GLY A 64 -4.26 -0.26 16.80
N GLN A 65 -3.15 0.46 17.01
CA GLN A 65 -2.50 1.26 15.97
C GLN A 65 -2.00 0.36 14.84
N ILE A 66 -2.33 0.76 13.61
CA ILE A 66 -1.84 0.11 12.39
C ILE A 66 -0.84 1.06 11.74
N TRP A 67 0.30 0.52 11.32
CA TRP A 67 1.28 1.20 10.50
C TRP A 67 1.20 0.68 9.08
N VAL A 68 1.15 1.59 8.11
CA VAL A 68 1.17 1.26 6.68
C VAL A 68 2.45 1.82 6.07
N MET A 69 3.29 0.93 5.54
CA MET A 69 4.50 1.30 4.83
C MET A 69 4.31 1.03 3.34
N LEU A 70 4.50 2.06 2.52
CA LEU A 70 4.52 1.92 1.07
C LEU A 70 5.97 1.64 0.65
N ALA A 71 6.20 0.45 0.07
CA ALA A 71 7.49 0.07 -0.47
C ALA A 71 7.44 0.07 -2.01
N PRO A 72 8.51 0.51 -2.70
CA PRO A 72 8.64 0.33 -4.14
C PRO A 72 8.67 -1.16 -4.50
N ALA A 73 8.26 -1.47 -5.73
CA ALA A 73 8.26 -2.83 -6.27
C ALA A 73 9.68 -3.37 -6.51
#